data_AF-A0A119CWS3-F1
#
_entry.id   AF-A0A119CWS3-F1
#
_cell.length_a   1.000
_cell.length_b   1.000
_cell.length_c   1.000
_cell.angle_alpha   90.00
_cell.angle_beta   90.00
_cell.angle_gamma   90.00
#
_symmetry.space_group_name_H-M   'P 1'
#
loop_
_entity.id
_entity.type
_entity.pdbx_description
1 polymer ?
#
loop_
_entity_poly.entity_id
_entity_poly.type
_entity_poly.pdbx_seq_one_letter_code
_entity_poly.pdbx_strand_id
1 'polypeptide(L)'
;MLPIENILDCDPATFIRDVVMPNVDVSHQDLLQQKHVIPALVPPLRLKPILSHRYIDLWSQASDWVKEAQRIVVVGYSFNNADEHFNDILRVHSDRHVDIVSPGATNPAFLQRMEKVFGTAASQYNKVTVQGLDCRQAKKIRLIAARADEVDLEKLFSGA
;
A
#
# COMPACT_ATOMS: atom_id res chain seq x y z
N MET A 1 -3.69 37.55 -16.53
CA MET A 1 -4.33 36.46 -15.76
C MET A 1 -5.68 36.18 -16.39
N LEU A 2 -6.08 34.91 -16.47
CA LEU A 2 -7.41 34.55 -16.98
C LEU A 2 -8.49 35.14 -16.05
N PRO A 3 -9.58 35.74 -16.55
CA PRO A 3 -10.67 36.29 -15.73
C PRO A 3 -11.56 35.18 -15.15
N ILE A 4 -10.94 34.22 -14.45
CA ILE A 4 -11.60 33.03 -13.88
C ILE A 4 -12.54 33.43 -12.73
N GLU A 5 -12.30 34.58 -12.10
CA GLU A 5 -13.07 35.06 -10.95
C GLU A 5 -14.54 35.41 -11.29
N ASN A 6 -14.85 35.72 -12.57
CA ASN A 6 -16.21 36.05 -13.04
C ASN A 6 -16.68 35.08 -14.14
N ILE A 7 -16.26 33.81 -14.08
CA ILE A 7 -16.58 32.84 -15.14
C ILE A 7 -18.08 32.58 -15.32
N LEU A 8 -18.88 32.83 -14.28
CA LEU A 8 -20.34 32.68 -14.31
C LEU A 8 -21.05 33.79 -15.10
N ASP A 9 -20.41 34.95 -15.26
CA ASP A 9 -20.93 36.11 -15.99
C ASP A 9 -20.30 36.24 -17.39
N CYS A 10 -19.42 35.31 -17.76
CA CYS A 10 -18.71 35.32 -19.02
C CYS A 10 -19.48 34.50 -20.08
N ASP A 11 -19.69 35.08 -21.26
CA ASP A 11 -20.20 34.33 -22.40
C ASP A 11 -19.17 33.25 -22.83
N PRO A 12 -19.51 31.96 -22.79
CA PRO A 12 -18.56 30.89 -23.10
C PRO A 12 -17.98 30.98 -24.52
N ALA A 13 -18.77 31.46 -25.49
CA ALA A 13 -18.32 31.56 -26.87
C ALA A 13 -17.27 32.67 -27.04
N THR A 14 -17.51 33.82 -26.43
CA THR A 14 -16.53 34.94 -26.35
C THR A 14 -15.26 34.50 -25.64
N PHE A 15 -15.37 33.81 -24.49
CA PHE A 15 -14.22 33.32 -23.74
C PHE A 15 -13.34 32.36 -24.56
N ILE A 16 -13.95 31.40 -25.24
CA ILE A 16 -13.21 30.44 -26.08
C ILE A 16 -12.49 31.18 -27.22
N ARG A 17 -13.18 32.12 -27.88
CA ARG A 17 -12.64 32.84 -29.03
C ARG A 17 -11.50 33.79 -28.69
N ASP A 18 -11.64 34.55 -27.62
CA ASP A 18 -10.75 35.67 -27.34
C ASP A 18 -9.64 35.30 -26.35
N VAL A 19 -9.84 34.24 -25.56
CA VAL A 19 -8.92 33.86 -24.49
C VAL A 19 -8.29 32.48 -24.74
N VAL A 20 -9.07 31.49 -25.16
CA VAL A 20 -8.56 30.11 -25.36
C VAL A 20 -7.89 29.97 -26.72
N MET A 21 -8.57 30.31 -27.81
CA MET A 21 -8.08 30.11 -29.19
C MET A 21 -6.72 30.76 -29.49
N PRO A 22 -6.41 32.00 -29.07
CA PRO A 22 -5.12 32.62 -29.39
C PRO A 22 -3.92 31.92 -28.72
N ASN A 23 -4.19 31.10 -27.70
CA ASN A 23 -3.21 30.37 -26.93
C ASN A 23 -3.18 28.87 -27.28
N VAL A 24 -3.98 28.43 -28.27
CA VAL A 24 -4.00 27.07 -28.80
C VAL A 24 -3.49 27.07 -30.24
N ASP A 25 -2.44 26.30 -30.50
CA ASP A 25 -1.91 26.06 -31.84
C ASP A 25 -1.67 24.57 -32.06
N VAL A 26 -2.50 23.97 -32.90
CA VAL A 26 -2.45 22.53 -33.25
C VAL A 26 -2.10 22.30 -34.71
N SER A 27 -1.65 23.34 -35.40
CA SER A 27 -1.35 23.28 -36.84
C SER A 27 -0.03 22.57 -37.16
N HIS A 28 0.83 22.40 -36.15
CA HIS A 28 2.15 21.78 -36.31
C HIS A 28 2.08 20.25 -36.36
N GLN A 29 2.85 19.62 -37.26
CA GLN A 29 2.87 18.14 -37.39
C GLN A 29 3.60 17.43 -36.24
N ASP A 30 4.63 18.06 -35.68
CA ASP A 30 5.28 17.58 -34.45
C ASP A 30 4.44 17.97 -33.23
N LEU A 31 3.98 16.96 -32.49
CA LEU A 31 3.15 17.09 -31.29
C LEU A 31 3.85 17.89 -30.18
N LEU A 32 5.19 17.85 -30.10
CA LEU A 32 5.94 18.57 -29.06
C LEU A 32 5.98 20.08 -29.29
N GLN A 33 5.65 20.54 -30.50
CA GLN A 33 5.62 21.95 -30.88
C GLN A 33 4.21 22.53 -30.87
N GLN A 34 3.18 21.71 -30.62
CA GLN A 34 1.81 22.17 -30.49
C GLN A 34 1.62 22.90 -29.14
N LYS A 35 0.86 23.99 -29.16
CA LYS A 35 0.49 24.76 -27.97
C LYS A 35 -0.93 24.41 -27.56
N HIS A 36 -1.11 24.00 -26.31
CA HIS A 36 -2.42 23.70 -25.75
C HIS A 36 -2.65 24.53 -24.49
N VAL A 37 -3.83 25.14 -24.39
CA VAL A 37 -4.32 25.66 -23.11
C VAL A 37 -4.84 24.46 -22.32
N ILE A 38 -4.15 24.09 -21.24
CA ILE A 38 -4.65 23.11 -20.27
C ILE A 38 -5.50 23.88 -19.26
N PRO A 39 -6.84 23.71 -19.24
CA PRO A 39 -7.64 24.30 -18.19
C PRO A 39 -7.17 23.72 -16.85
N ALA A 40 -6.93 24.59 -15.86
CA ALA A 40 -6.65 24.17 -14.48
C ALA A 40 -7.95 23.64 -13.83
N LEU A 41 -8.53 22.60 -14.41
CA LEU A 41 -9.72 21.90 -13.96
C LEU A 41 -9.38 20.41 -13.88
N VAL A 42 -8.30 20.12 -13.18
CA VAL A 42 -8.10 18.80 -12.61
C VAL A 42 -8.38 18.98 -11.12
N PRO A 43 -9.63 18.76 -10.65
CA PRO A 43 -9.82 18.49 -9.23
C PRO A 43 -8.84 17.35 -8.89
N PRO A 44 -8.17 17.37 -7.73
CA PRO A 44 -7.38 16.21 -7.34
C PRO A 44 -8.34 15.00 -7.31
N LEU A 45 -8.23 14.14 -8.32
CA LEU A 45 -8.91 12.84 -8.39
C LEU A 45 -8.26 11.89 -7.40
N ARG A 46 -8.17 12.31 -6.13
CA ARG A 46 -8.17 11.36 -5.04
C ARG A 46 -9.64 11.12 -4.77
N LEU A 47 -10.19 10.08 -5.40
CA LEU A 47 -11.36 9.41 -4.84
C LEU A 47 -11.04 9.25 -3.35
N LYS A 48 -11.71 10.01 -2.48
CA LYS A 48 -11.79 9.63 -1.08
C LYS A 48 -12.69 8.41 -1.14
N PRO A 49 -12.20 7.17 -0.99
CA PRO A 49 -13.10 6.09 -0.66
C PRO A 49 -13.86 6.57 0.56
N ILE A 50 -15.18 6.71 0.44
CA ILE A 50 -16.03 6.92 1.59
C ILE A 50 -15.96 5.60 2.34
N LEU A 51 -14.97 5.49 3.22
CA LEU A 51 -14.86 4.38 4.16
C LEU A 51 -16.11 4.46 5.01
N SER A 52 -16.99 3.47 4.86
CA SER A 52 -18.17 3.37 5.71
C SER A 52 -17.73 3.32 7.17
N HIS A 53 -18.56 3.84 8.08
CA HIS A 53 -18.34 3.75 9.52
C HIS A 53 -17.94 2.34 9.95
N ARG A 54 -18.59 1.32 9.38
CA ARG A 54 -18.30 -0.09 9.63
C ARG A 54 -16.85 -0.49 9.32
N TYR A 55 -16.26 0.02 8.24
CA TYR A 55 -14.86 -0.30 7.91
C TYR A 55 -13.89 0.41 8.85
N ILE A 56 -14.19 1.66 9.24
CA ILE A 56 -13.37 2.40 10.21
C ILE A 56 -13.33 1.65 11.55
N ASP A 57 -14.50 1.22 12.05
CA ASP A 57 -14.58 0.46 13.29
C ASP A 57 -13.83 -0.88 13.20
N LEU A 58 -13.99 -1.59 12.08
CA LEU A 58 -13.33 -2.88 11.88
C LEU A 58 -11.81 -2.74 11.86
N TRP A 59 -11.28 -1.73 11.18
CA TRP A 59 -9.83 -1.47 11.18
C TRP A 59 -9.33 -1.00 12.55
N SER A 60 -10.12 -0.20 13.28
CA SER A 60 -9.81 0.16 14.66
C SER A 60 -9.71 -1.06 15.56
N GLN A 61 -10.71 -1.94 15.52
CA GLN A 61 -10.72 -3.19 16.30
C GLN A 61 -9.56 -4.12 15.92
N ALA A 62 -9.25 -4.25 14.63
CA ALA A 62 -8.11 -5.03 14.17
C ALA A 62 -6.78 -4.46 14.71
N SER A 63 -6.64 -3.13 14.77
CA SER A 63 -5.47 -2.49 15.36
C SER A 63 -5.36 -2.78 16.87
N ASP A 64 -6.48 -2.73 17.59
CA ASP A 64 -6.51 -3.07 19.02
C ASP A 64 -6.13 -4.53 19.26
N TRP A 65 -6.64 -5.48 18.47
CA TRP A 65 -6.26 -6.90 18.57
C TRP A 65 -4.78 -7.13 18.32
N VAL A 66 -4.20 -6.48 17.31
CA VAL A 66 -2.75 -6.58 17.02
C VAL A 66 -1.93 -5.97 18.16
N LYS A 67 -2.38 -4.86 18.74
CA LYS A 67 -1.74 -4.19 19.87
C LYS A 67 -1.80 -5.01 21.15
N GLU A 68 -2.87 -5.76 21.39
CA GLU A 68 -3.03 -6.60 22.59
C GLU A 68 -2.37 -7.97 22.44
N ALA A 69 -2.25 -8.47 21.21
CA ALA A 69 -1.60 -9.74 20.93
C ALA A 69 -0.13 -9.73 21.37
N GLN A 70 0.31 -10.82 22.01
CA GLN A 70 1.73 -11.05 22.29
C GLN A 70 2.45 -11.68 21.10
N ARG A 71 1.73 -12.56 20.38
CA ARG A 71 2.19 -13.24 19.17
C ARG A 71 1.07 -13.25 18.13
N ILE A 72 1.46 -13.05 16.88
CA ILE A 72 0.59 -12.93 15.72
C ILE A 72 1.07 -13.95 14.70
N VAL A 73 0.15 -14.76 14.18
CA VAL A 73 0.44 -15.71 13.11
C VAL A 73 -0.38 -15.32 11.88
N VAL A 74 0.30 -15.02 10.78
CA VAL A 74 -0.32 -14.61 9.52
C VAL A 74 -0.12 -15.72 8.49
N VAL A 75 -1.21 -16.28 7.98
CA VAL A 75 -1.17 -17.44 7.07
C VAL A 75 -1.72 -17.06 5.70
N GLY A 76 -0.95 -17.34 4.64
CA GLY A 76 -1.43 -17.19 3.26
C GLY A 76 -1.59 -15.74 2.78
N TYR A 77 -0.98 -14.77 3.47
CA TYR A 77 -1.12 -13.34 3.14
C TYR A 77 -0.02 -12.84 2.19
N SER A 78 -0.38 -11.94 1.27
CA SER A 78 0.50 -11.52 0.18
C SER A 78 1.43 -10.35 0.54
N PHE A 79 0.97 -9.47 1.44
CA PHE A 79 1.63 -8.21 1.82
C PHE A 79 1.90 -7.29 0.62
N ASN A 80 1.00 -7.27 -0.37
CA ASN A 80 1.11 -6.39 -1.53
C ASN A 80 0.68 -4.96 -1.19
N ASN A 81 0.85 -4.02 -2.13
CA ASN A 81 0.42 -2.63 -1.91
C ASN A 81 -1.11 -2.48 -1.76
N ALA A 82 -1.91 -3.41 -2.29
CA ALA A 82 -3.37 -3.39 -2.11
C ALA A 82 -3.78 -3.66 -0.64
N ASP A 83 -2.86 -4.23 0.13
CA ASP A 83 -3.05 -4.71 1.50
C ASP A 83 -2.58 -3.69 2.56
N GLU A 84 -2.33 -2.44 2.14
CA GLU A 84 -1.55 -1.46 2.92
C GLU A 84 -2.14 -1.14 4.29
N HIS A 85 -3.46 -1.20 4.47
CA HIS A 85 -4.08 -0.94 5.79
C HIS A 85 -3.63 -1.95 6.86
N PHE A 86 -3.62 -3.24 6.54
CA PHE A 86 -3.15 -4.25 7.48
C PHE A 86 -1.62 -4.22 7.63
N ASN A 87 -0.90 -3.97 6.53
CA ASN A 87 0.55 -3.77 6.57
C ASN A 87 0.92 -2.62 7.52
N ASP A 88 0.15 -1.53 7.50
CA ASP A 88 0.38 -0.36 8.35
C ASP A 88 0.10 -0.65 9.83
N ILE A 89 -0.97 -1.39 10.12
CA ILE A 89 -1.26 -1.88 11.49
C ILE A 89 -0.07 -2.69 12.03
N LEU A 90 0.46 -3.64 11.25
CA LEU A 90 1.62 -4.43 11.66
C LEU A 90 2.90 -3.59 11.77
N ARG A 91 3.09 -2.60 10.90
CA ARG A 91 4.24 -1.69 10.90
C ARG A 91 4.29 -0.85 12.18
N VAL A 92 3.15 -0.31 12.60
CA VAL A 92 3.01 0.48 13.83
C VAL A 92 3.30 -0.38 15.08
N HIS A 93 2.97 -1.67 15.03
CA HIS A 93 3.18 -2.63 16.12
C HIS A 93 4.34 -3.60 15.84
N SER A 94 5.48 -3.06 15.37
CA SER A 94 6.69 -3.85 15.05
C SER A 94 7.38 -4.51 16.25
N ASP A 95 6.97 -4.18 17.48
CA ASP A 95 7.45 -4.77 18.72
C ASP A 95 6.86 -6.16 18.98
N ARG A 96 5.92 -6.62 18.16
CA ARG A 96 5.21 -7.90 18.32
C ARG A 96 5.95 -9.06 17.69
N HIS A 97 5.72 -10.26 18.24
CA HIS A 97 6.20 -11.50 17.63
C HIS A 97 5.28 -11.86 16.48
N VAL A 98 5.81 -11.87 15.26
CA VAL A 98 5.03 -12.13 14.04
C VAL A 98 5.62 -13.33 13.31
N ASP A 99 4.83 -14.39 13.17
CA ASP A 99 5.15 -15.55 12.35
C ASP A 99 4.31 -15.49 11.06
N ILE A 100 4.96 -15.52 9.90
CA ILE A 100 4.33 -15.43 8.59
C ILE A 100 4.52 -16.74 7.87
N VAL A 101 3.41 -17.44 7.59
CA VAL A 101 3.38 -18.72 6.91
C VAL A 101 2.93 -18.51 5.46
N SER A 102 3.84 -18.74 4.53
CA SER A 102 3.55 -18.68 3.10
C SER A 102 4.54 -19.53 2.31
N PRO A 103 4.12 -20.29 1.28
CA PRO A 103 5.04 -21.13 0.51
C PRO A 103 6.22 -20.36 -0.10
N GLY A 104 6.04 -19.07 -0.37
CA GLY A 104 7.06 -18.18 -0.92
C GLY A 104 7.74 -17.26 0.10
N ALA A 105 7.59 -17.49 1.41
CA ALA A 105 8.01 -16.55 2.45
C ALA A 105 9.53 -16.27 2.44
N THR A 106 10.34 -17.21 1.96
CA THR A 106 11.82 -17.09 1.89
C THR A 106 12.33 -16.57 0.54
N ASN A 107 11.44 -16.32 -0.43
CA ASN A 107 11.82 -15.81 -1.75
C ASN A 107 12.31 -14.36 -1.67
N PRO A 108 13.29 -13.95 -2.51
CA PRO A 108 13.82 -12.59 -2.50
C PRO A 108 12.76 -11.49 -2.64
N ALA A 109 11.77 -11.69 -3.52
CA ALA A 109 10.67 -10.74 -3.72
C ALA A 109 9.77 -10.60 -2.47
N PHE A 110 9.59 -11.69 -1.70
CA PHE A 110 8.82 -11.64 -0.46
C PHE A 110 9.61 -10.90 0.62
N LEU A 111 10.90 -11.19 0.76
CA LEU A 111 11.80 -10.49 1.68
C LEU A 111 11.84 -8.97 1.43
N GLN A 112 11.85 -8.54 0.16
CA GLN A 112 11.76 -7.12 -0.18
C GLN A 112 10.43 -6.47 0.27
N ARG A 113 9.32 -7.21 0.25
CA ARG A 113 8.04 -6.72 0.81
C ARG A 113 8.10 -6.63 2.32
N MET A 114 8.69 -7.63 2.98
CA MET A 114 8.90 -7.63 4.43
C MET A 114 9.77 -6.45 4.89
N GLU A 115 10.75 -6.04 4.08
CA GLU A 115 11.55 -4.86 4.34
C GLU A 115 10.70 -3.57 4.36
N LYS A 116 9.71 -3.44 3.47
CA LYS A 116 8.77 -2.30 3.47
C LYS A 116 7.78 -2.33 4.63
N VAL A 117 7.36 -3.51 5.08
CA VAL A 117 6.39 -3.65 6.17
C VAL A 117 7.07 -3.48 7.53
N PHE A 118 8.23 -4.11 7.74
CA PHE A 118 8.87 -4.20 9.04
C PHE A 118 10.21 -3.46 9.17
N GLY A 119 10.66 -2.76 8.13
CA GLY A 119 11.93 -2.03 8.14
C GLY A 119 13.16 -2.91 8.38
N THR A 120 13.06 -4.20 8.08
CA THR A 120 14.11 -5.19 8.33
C THR A 120 14.67 -5.66 7.00
N ALA A 121 15.92 -5.30 6.73
CA ALA A 121 16.58 -5.61 5.46
C ALA A 121 16.70 -7.11 5.24
N ALA A 122 16.60 -7.55 3.98
CA ALA A 122 16.70 -8.96 3.62
C ALA A 122 17.99 -9.64 4.13
N SER A 123 19.08 -8.89 4.27
CA SER A 123 20.37 -9.37 4.80
C SER A 123 20.37 -9.67 6.30
N GLN A 124 19.41 -9.12 7.07
CA GLN A 124 19.31 -9.35 8.51
C GLN A 124 18.60 -10.67 8.85
N TYR A 125 18.02 -11.33 7.85
CA TYR A 125 17.31 -12.59 8.04
C TYR A 125 18.25 -13.79 8.00
N ASN A 126 18.39 -14.43 9.16
CA ASN A 126 19.14 -15.66 9.31
C ASN A 126 18.28 -16.87 8.93
N LYS A 127 18.91 -17.90 8.35
CA LYS A 127 18.25 -19.18 8.13
C LYS A 127 18.06 -19.88 9.48
N VAL A 128 16.83 -20.30 9.74
CA VAL A 128 16.47 -21.11 10.90
C VAL A 128 15.55 -22.23 10.45
N THR A 129 15.32 -23.21 11.32
CA THR A 129 14.40 -24.31 11.04
C THR A 129 13.35 -24.36 12.13
N VAL A 130 12.07 -24.40 11.72
CA VAL A 130 10.93 -24.50 12.65
C VAL A 130 10.05 -25.64 12.19
N GLN A 131 9.78 -26.60 13.09
CA GLN A 131 9.01 -27.81 12.77
C GLN A 131 9.58 -28.58 11.56
N GLY A 132 10.89 -28.50 11.32
CA GLY A 132 11.55 -29.13 10.16
C GLY A 132 11.48 -28.33 8.85
N LEU A 133 10.87 -27.14 8.85
CA LEU A 133 10.66 -26.32 7.66
C LEU A 133 11.71 -25.21 7.53
N ASP A 134 12.07 -24.86 6.29
CA ASP A 134 13.00 -23.76 6.01
C ASP A 134 12.36 -22.42 6.37
N CYS A 135 13.05 -21.67 7.22
CA CYS A 135 12.56 -20.43 7.77
C CYS A 135 13.63 -19.35 7.71
N ARG A 136 13.17 -18.10 7.73
CA ARG A 136 14.01 -16.92 7.86
C ARG A 136 13.57 -16.14 9.08
N GLN A 137 14.50 -15.81 9.98
CA GLN A 137 14.19 -15.07 11.19
C GLN A 137 15.09 -13.84 11.33
N ALA A 138 14.46 -12.72 11.68
CA ALA A 138 15.13 -11.49 12.07
C ALA A 138 14.33 -10.82 13.19
N LYS A 139 15.02 -10.45 14.28
CA LYS A 139 14.37 -9.84 15.46
C LYS A 139 13.20 -10.73 15.94
N LYS A 140 11.99 -10.17 16.01
CA LYS A 140 10.75 -10.84 16.42
C LYS A 140 9.92 -11.37 15.25
N ILE A 141 10.45 -11.31 14.02
CA ILE A 141 9.74 -11.70 12.80
C ILE A 141 10.30 -13.02 12.30
N ARG A 142 9.40 -13.94 11.98
CA ARG A 142 9.72 -15.24 11.40
C ARG A 142 8.93 -15.45 10.13
N LEU A 143 9.62 -15.90 9.09
CA LEU A 143 9.07 -16.22 7.79
C LEU A 143 9.22 -17.72 7.58
N ILE A 144 8.12 -18.43 7.41
CA ILE A 144 8.04 -19.88 7.34
C ILE A 144 7.60 -20.26 5.93
N ALA A 145 8.49 -20.90 5.16
CA ALA A 145 8.17 -21.36 3.81
C ALA A 145 7.37 -22.66 3.87
N ALA A 146 6.05 -22.52 4.02
CA ALA A 146 5.14 -23.66 4.11
C ALA A 146 3.71 -23.27 3.74
N ARG A 147 2.89 -24.28 3.41
CA ARG A 147 1.45 -24.17 3.29
C ARG A 147 0.79 -24.30 4.68
N ALA A 148 -0.47 -23.88 4.79
CA ALA A 148 -1.20 -23.92 6.05
C ALA A 148 -1.37 -25.34 6.62
N ASP A 149 -1.45 -26.34 5.73
CA ASP A 149 -1.58 -27.76 6.05
C ASP A 149 -0.26 -28.44 6.46
N GLU A 150 0.86 -27.76 6.28
CA GLU A 150 2.21 -28.29 6.56
C GLU A 150 2.79 -27.77 7.89
N VAL A 151 2.11 -26.82 8.54
CA VAL A 151 2.54 -26.19 9.78
C VAL A 151 1.51 -26.43 10.87
N ASP A 152 1.98 -26.88 12.03
CA ASP A 152 1.19 -26.90 13.25
C ASP A 152 1.14 -25.48 13.84
N LEU A 153 0.02 -24.79 13.66
CA LEU A 153 -0.17 -23.41 14.12
C LEU A 153 -0.20 -23.31 15.65
N GLU A 154 -0.73 -24.32 16.35
CA GLU A 154 -0.77 -24.31 17.81
C GLU A 154 0.64 -24.30 18.40
N LYS A 155 1.54 -25.09 17.80
CA LYS A 155 2.96 -25.09 18.18
C LYS A 155 3.68 -23.77 17.94
N LEU A 156 3.18 -22.91 17.05
CA LEU A 156 3.73 -21.56 16.87
C LEU A 156 3.39 -20.66 18.06
N PHE A 157 2.23 -20.85 18.71
CA PHE A 157 1.85 -20.09 19.90
C PHE A 157 2.53 -20.61 21.18
N SER A 158 2.86 -21.90 21.25
CA SER A 158 3.41 -22.54 22.47
C SER A 158 4.90 -22.31 22.72
N GLY A 159 5.66 -21.79 21.74
CA GLY A 159 7.09 -21.54 21.88
C GLY A 159 7.38 -20.22 22.62
N ALA A 160 7.19 -20.22 23.95
CA ALA A 160 7.68 -19.20 24.87
C ALA A 160 8.99 -19.67 25.53
#